data_AF-A0A5C6FGT6-F1
#
_entry.id   AF-A0A5C6FGT6-F1
#
_cell.length_a   1.000
_cell.length_b   1.000
_cell.length_c   1.000
_cell.angle_alpha   90.00
_cell.angle_beta   90.00
_cell.angle_gamma   90.00
#
_symmetry.space_group_name_H-M   'P 1'
#
loop_
_entity.id
_entity.type
_entity.pdbx_description
1 polymer ?
#
loop_
_entity_poly.entity_id
_entity_poly.type
_entity_poly.pdbx_seq_one_letter_code
_entity_poly.pdbx_strand_id
1 'polypeptide(L)'
;MSLDLLAREIVRLSVHGGTTPVLVTPSYLSFRPEFFRQFVSAVASRTDRTVRIDWLRTGRGISAVIGDRMAARQAAKITRMLRGDTPASHSIELSSSIGRPDGSSSRARSELVIGLCDNRQPLPPWATAISLGDNSIPSADQ
;
A
#
# COMPACT_ATOMS: atom_id res chain seq x y z
N MET A 1 -3.18 -2.50 15.79
CA MET A 1 -3.80 -3.48 14.86
C MET A 1 -2.77 -4.56 14.50
N SER A 2 -3.13 -5.83 14.44
CA SER A 2 -2.24 -6.90 13.96
C SER A 2 -2.14 -6.89 12.42
N LEU A 3 -1.03 -7.38 11.87
CA LEU A 3 -0.85 -7.49 10.42
C LEU A 3 -1.92 -8.35 9.75
N ASP A 4 -2.38 -9.38 10.44
CA ASP A 4 -3.41 -10.29 9.94
C ASP A 4 -4.79 -9.64 9.81
N LEU A 5 -5.17 -8.80 10.79
CA LEU A 5 -6.40 -8.01 10.71
C LEU A 5 -6.32 -6.96 9.61
N LEU A 6 -5.17 -6.29 9.50
CA LEU A 6 -4.93 -5.32 8.43
C LEU A 6 -5.05 -5.97 7.04
N ALA A 7 -4.42 -7.14 6.86
CA ALA A 7 -4.46 -7.86 5.58
C ALA A 7 -5.90 -8.30 5.21
N ARG A 8 -6.68 -8.74 6.20
CA ARG A 8 -8.12 -9.05 5.99
C ARG A 8 -8.89 -7.84 5.52
N GLU A 9 -8.70 -6.70 6.19
CA GLU A 9 -9.44 -5.49 5.88
C GLU A 9 -9.10 -4.96 4.48
N ILE A 10 -7.83 -5.03 4.09
CA ILE A 10 -7.38 -4.68 2.73
C ILE A 10 -8.08 -5.53 1.69
N VAL A 11 -8.05 -6.86 1.84
CA VAL A 11 -8.71 -7.76 0.89
C VAL A 11 -10.22 -7.49 0.85
N ARG A 12 -10.84 -7.24 2.00
CA ARG A 12 -12.27 -6.90 2.09
C ARG A 12 -12.59 -5.62 1.30
N LEU A 13 -11.85 -4.54 1.53
CA LEU A 13 -12.03 -3.25 0.84
C LEU A 13 -11.79 -3.36 -0.67
N SER A 14 -10.75 -4.07 -1.07
CA SER A 14 -10.42 -4.27 -2.49
C SER A 14 -11.41 -5.15 -3.23
N VAL A 15 -11.95 -6.19 -2.61
CA VAL A 15 -12.84 -7.17 -3.28
C VAL A 15 -14.30 -6.76 -3.21
N HIS A 16 -14.76 -6.29 -2.05
CA HIS A 16 -16.17 -5.99 -1.80
C HIS A 16 -16.47 -4.50 -1.80
N GLY A 17 -15.50 -3.68 -1.41
CA GLY A 17 -15.69 -2.23 -1.32
C GLY A 17 -15.57 -1.52 -2.67
N GLY A 18 -14.97 -2.15 -3.70
CA GLY A 18 -14.70 -1.48 -4.97
C GLY A 18 -13.81 -0.24 -4.79
N THR A 19 -12.92 -0.26 -3.81
CA THR A 19 -12.01 0.85 -3.46
C THR A 19 -10.57 0.37 -3.44
N THR A 20 -9.64 1.31 -3.59
CA THR A 20 -8.22 1.04 -3.37
C THR A 20 -7.88 1.36 -1.91
N PRO A 21 -7.55 0.36 -1.06
CA PRO A 21 -7.12 0.62 0.29
C PRO A 21 -5.77 1.34 0.28
N VAL A 22 -5.65 2.41 1.07
CA VAL A 22 -4.43 3.22 1.17
C VAL A 22 -3.94 3.28 2.60
N LEU A 23 -2.74 2.76 2.84
CA LEU A 23 -2.05 2.87 4.11
C LEU A 23 -1.55 4.31 4.28
N VAL A 24 -2.15 5.04 5.22
CA VAL A 24 -1.76 6.42 5.54
C VAL A 24 -0.88 6.40 6.77
N THR A 25 0.34 6.89 6.62
CA THR A 25 1.33 6.95 7.69
C THR A 25 1.51 8.38 8.21
N PRO A 26 1.81 8.56 9.50
CA PRO A 26 2.35 9.82 9.96
C PRO A 26 3.66 10.13 9.22
N SER A 27 3.88 11.39 8.83
CA SER A 27 5.07 11.79 8.06
C SER A 27 6.42 11.55 8.76
N TYR A 28 6.40 11.29 10.07
CA TYR A 28 7.59 10.95 10.86
C TYR A 28 7.86 9.44 10.93
N LEU A 29 6.90 8.61 10.52
CA LEU A 29 7.01 7.16 10.59
C LEU A 29 7.75 6.64 9.35
N SER A 30 8.76 5.82 9.58
CA SER A 30 9.50 5.11 8.52
C SER A 30 9.31 3.62 8.70
N PHE A 31 8.94 2.92 7.62
CA PHE A 31 8.83 1.47 7.66
C PHE A 31 10.15 0.79 7.38
N ARG A 32 10.46 -0.22 8.19
CA ARG A 32 11.58 -1.12 7.93
C ARG A 32 11.20 -2.05 6.77
N PRO A 33 12.14 -2.47 5.92
CA PRO A 33 11.87 -3.44 4.84
C PRO A 33 11.14 -4.70 5.30
N GLU A 34 11.44 -5.15 6.52
CA GLU A 34 10.82 -6.32 7.15
C GLU A 34 9.32 -6.18 7.39
N PHE A 35 8.83 -4.95 7.67
CA PHE A 35 7.40 -4.69 7.79
C PHE A 35 6.69 -5.01 6.47
N PHE A 36 7.22 -4.49 5.35
CA PHE A 36 6.65 -4.75 4.03
C PHE A 36 6.69 -6.23 3.67
N ARG A 37 7.74 -6.95 4.08
CA ARG A 37 7.83 -8.40 3.90
C ARG A 37 6.67 -9.12 4.57
N GLN A 38 6.48 -8.90 5.86
CA GLN A 38 5.43 -9.55 6.64
C GLN A 38 4.04 -9.11 6.17
N PHE A 39 3.89 -7.84 5.82
CA PHE A 39 2.65 -7.27 5.31
C PHE A 39 2.24 -7.86 3.96
N VAL A 40 3.14 -7.86 2.97
CA VAL A 40 2.87 -8.43 1.64
C VAL A 40 2.60 -9.93 1.75
N SER A 41 3.35 -10.65 2.58
CA SER A 41 3.12 -12.07 2.84
C SER A 41 1.72 -12.32 3.44
N ALA A 42 1.32 -11.52 4.43
CA ALA A 42 0.00 -11.62 5.05
C ALA A 42 -1.15 -11.34 4.05
N VAL A 43 -1.01 -10.33 3.18
CA VAL A 43 -2.01 -10.04 2.13
C VAL A 43 -2.03 -11.16 1.08
N ALA A 44 -0.86 -11.56 0.58
CA ALA A 44 -0.74 -12.60 -0.45
C ALA A 44 -1.31 -13.95 0.00
N SER A 45 -1.22 -14.28 1.29
CA SER A 45 -1.84 -15.51 1.84
C SER A 45 -3.37 -15.51 1.79
N ARG A 46 -4.00 -14.39 1.40
CA ARG A 46 -5.45 -14.16 1.45
C ARG A 46 -6.06 -13.85 0.10
N THR A 47 -5.26 -13.81 -0.97
CA THR A 47 -5.74 -13.54 -2.33
C THR A 47 -4.86 -14.22 -3.36
N ASP A 48 -5.46 -14.68 -4.46
CA ASP A 48 -4.71 -15.20 -5.62
C ASP A 48 -4.23 -14.09 -6.58
N ARG A 49 -4.35 -12.83 -6.17
CA ARG A 49 -4.00 -11.66 -7.00
C ARG A 49 -2.55 -11.28 -6.78
N THR A 50 -1.92 -10.73 -7.82
CA THR A 50 -0.61 -10.08 -7.69
C THR A 50 -0.74 -8.87 -6.76
N VAL A 51 0.08 -8.77 -5.72
CA VAL A 51 0.00 -7.62 -4.78
C VAL A 51 0.87 -6.49 -5.31
N ARG A 52 0.27 -5.36 -5.66
CA ARG A 52 0.98 -4.14 -6.06
C ARG A 52 0.83 -3.06 -4.99
N ILE A 53 1.94 -2.51 -4.53
CA ILE A 53 1.94 -1.36 -3.62
C ILE A 53 2.30 -0.11 -4.42
N ASP A 54 1.34 0.80 -4.57
CA ASP A 54 1.52 2.12 -5.15
C ASP A 54 1.95 3.09 -4.04
N TRP A 55 3.25 3.33 -3.94
CA TRP A 55 3.81 4.29 -2.99
C TRP A 55 3.67 5.70 -3.54
N LEU A 56 2.60 6.38 -3.13
CA LEU A 56 2.22 7.71 -3.58
C LEU A 56 3.16 8.77 -3.00
N ARG A 57 3.78 9.53 -3.90
CA ARG A 57 4.54 10.73 -3.55
C ARG A 57 4.22 11.86 -4.53
N THR A 58 3.62 12.93 -4.04
CA THR A 58 3.28 14.13 -4.85
C THR A 58 4.18 15.33 -4.56
N GLY A 59 5.26 15.12 -3.78
CA GLY A 59 6.18 16.18 -3.38
C GLY A 59 6.80 16.90 -4.58
N ARG A 60 6.88 18.24 -4.50
CA ARG A 60 7.57 19.09 -5.48
C ARG A 60 8.80 19.72 -4.84
N GLY A 61 9.90 19.82 -5.59
CA GLY A 61 11.15 20.47 -5.16
C GLY A 61 12.32 19.52 -4.95
N ILE A 62 13.51 20.07 -4.69
CA ILE A 62 14.78 19.33 -4.65
C ILE A 62 14.82 18.31 -3.49
N SER A 63 14.18 18.64 -2.35
CA SER A 63 14.03 17.71 -1.21
C SER A 63 13.16 16.50 -1.57
N ALA A 64 12.15 16.68 -2.42
CA ALA A 64 11.32 15.59 -2.93
C ALA A 64 12.17 14.65 -3.81
N VAL A 65 12.99 15.19 -4.72
CA VAL A 65 13.86 14.39 -5.60
C VAL A 65 14.85 13.50 -4.82
N ILE A 66 15.46 14.04 -3.77
CA ILE A 66 16.38 13.27 -2.92
C ILE A 66 15.62 12.19 -2.16
N GLY A 67 14.47 12.56 -1.58
CA GLY A 67 13.57 11.62 -0.94
C GLY A 67 13.14 10.50 -1.90
N ASP A 68 12.83 10.81 -3.15
CA ASP A 68 12.32 9.87 -4.15
C ASP A 68 13.39 8.87 -4.56
N ARG A 69 14.66 9.30 -4.68
CA ARG A 69 15.78 8.38 -4.89
C ARG A 69 15.99 7.42 -3.73
N MET A 70 15.85 7.89 -2.48
CA MET A 70 15.95 7.03 -1.31
C MET A 70 14.78 6.04 -1.25
N ALA A 71 13.57 6.52 -1.50
CA ALA A 71 12.37 5.68 -1.55
C ALA A 71 12.44 4.66 -2.69
N ALA A 72 13.01 5.02 -3.85
CA ALA A 72 13.20 4.12 -4.98
C ALA A 72 14.15 2.97 -4.63
N ARG A 73 15.26 3.31 -3.96
CA ARG A 73 16.21 2.31 -3.45
C ARG A 73 15.57 1.41 -2.39
N GLN A 74 14.72 1.96 -1.52
CA GLN A 74 13.97 1.17 -0.55
C GLN A 74 12.96 0.24 -1.23
N ALA A 75 12.15 0.75 -2.17
CA ALA A 75 11.21 -0.05 -2.95
C ALA A 75 11.90 -1.18 -3.71
N ALA A 76 13.05 -0.89 -4.34
CA ALA A 76 13.87 -1.89 -5.02
C ALA A 76 14.45 -2.92 -4.05
N LYS A 77 14.95 -2.49 -2.88
CA LYS A 77 15.46 -3.38 -1.83
C LYS A 77 14.35 -4.30 -1.31
N ILE A 78 13.16 -3.76 -1.03
CA ILE A 78 12.02 -4.52 -0.54
C ILE A 78 11.56 -5.52 -1.60
N THR A 79 11.37 -5.07 -2.85
CA THR A 79 11.00 -5.96 -3.97
C THR A 79 12.02 -7.09 -4.14
N ARG A 80 13.32 -6.81 -3.96
CA ARG A 80 14.36 -7.84 -3.99
C ARG A 80 14.25 -8.84 -2.82
N MET A 81 13.95 -8.37 -1.61
CA MET A 81 13.75 -9.26 -0.44
C MET A 81 12.51 -10.14 -0.62
N LEU A 82 11.41 -9.56 -1.11
CA LEU A 82 10.16 -10.28 -1.28
C LEU A 82 10.26 -11.42 -2.32
N ARG A 83 11.06 -11.25 -3.38
CA ARG A 83 11.27 -12.27 -4.43
C ARG A 83 11.86 -13.58 -3.93
N GLY A 84 12.58 -13.57 -2.81
CA GLY A 84 13.16 -14.79 -2.21
C GLY A 84 12.21 -15.56 -1.30
N ASP A 85 11.24 -14.86 -0.70
CA ASP A 85 10.51 -15.35 0.49
C ASP A 85 8.99 -15.45 0.29
N THR A 86 8.45 -14.89 -0.80
CA THR A 86 6.99 -14.84 -1.03
C THR A 86 6.62 -15.58 -2.31
N PRO A 87 5.76 -16.62 -2.25
CA PRO A 87 5.38 -17.40 -3.44
C PRO A 87 4.46 -16.64 -4.41
N ALA A 88 3.80 -15.57 -3.95
CA ALA A 88 2.94 -14.74 -4.78
C ALA A 88 3.72 -13.66 -5.53
N SER A 89 3.27 -13.31 -6.74
CA SER A 89 3.79 -12.16 -7.49
C SER A 89 3.50 -10.85 -6.74
N HIS A 90 4.50 -9.99 -6.61
CA HIS A 90 4.39 -8.72 -5.89
C HIS A 90 5.29 -7.64 -6.50
N SER A 91 4.87 -6.38 -6.40
CA SER A 91 5.71 -5.22 -6.71
C SER A 91 5.44 -4.06 -5.74
N ILE A 92 6.48 -3.30 -5.44
CA ILE A 92 6.36 -2.00 -4.78
C ILE A 92 6.88 -0.96 -5.76
N GLU A 93 6.01 -0.04 -6.14
CA GLU A 93 6.25 0.95 -7.18
C GLU A 93 6.11 2.34 -6.59
N LEU A 94 7.10 3.20 -6.86
CA LEU A 94 6.91 4.62 -6.63
C LEU A 94 5.94 5.14 -7.69
N SER A 95 4.87 5.77 -7.25
CA SER A 95 3.84 6.27 -8.14
C SER A 95 3.45 7.70 -7.80
N SER A 96 3.10 8.46 -8.85
CA SER A 96 2.47 9.78 -8.73
C SER A 96 0.95 9.68 -8.53
N SER A 97 0.38 8.47 -8.61
CA SER A 97 -1.06 8.23 -8.48
C SER A 97 -1.37 6.86 -7.88
N ILE A 98 -2.52 6.75 -7.22
CA ILE A 98 -3.03 5.46 -6.73
C ILE A 98 -3.90 4.83 -7.81
N GLY A 99 -3.58 3.60 -8.20
CA GLY A 99 -4.35 2.81 -9.16
C GLY A 99 -5.82 2.66 -8.73
N ARG A 100 -6.72 2.67 -9.72
CA ARG A 100 -8.14 2.42 -9.49
C ARG A 100 -8.42 0.91 -9.34
N PRO A 101 -9.40 0.53 -8.52
CA PRO A 101 -9.77 -0.88 -8.33
C PRO A 101 -10.32 -1.50 -9.63
N ASP A 102 -10.99 -0.70 -10.46
CA ASP A 102 -11.72 -1.16 -11.65
C ASP A 102 -11.02 -0.79 -12.97
N GLY A 103 -9.68 -0.67 -12.97
CA GLY A 103 -8.94 -0.28 -14.17
C GLY A 103 -9.37 -1.10 -15.39
N SER A 104 -9.73 -0.41 -16.48
CA SER A 104 -10.23 -0.95 -17.77
C SER A 104 -9.31 -2.02 -18.43
N SER A 105 -8.15 -2.32 -17.83
CA SER A 105 -7.22 -3.33 -18.31
C SER A 105 -7.40 -4.66 -17.57
N SER A 106 -7.29 -5.78 -18.29
CA SER A 106 -7.26 -7.13 -17.69
C SER A 106 -6.22 -7.29 -16.58
N ARG A 107 -5.16 -6.46 -16.54
CA ARG A 107 -4.17 -6.45 -15.44
C ARG A 107 -4.75 -6.00 -14.10
N ALA A 108 -5.66 -5.02 -14.07
CA ALA A 108 -6.22 -4.52 -12.82
C ALA A 108 -7.11 -5.57 -12.12
N ARG A 109 -7.77 -6.45 -12.88
CA ARG A 109 -8.47 -7.61 -12.32
C ARG A 109 -7.52 -8.62 -11.67
N SER A 110 -6.30 -8.76 -12.21
CA SER A 110 -5.28 -9.69 -11.70
C SER A 110 -4.40 -9.11 -10.59
N GLU A 111 -4.43 -7.79 -10.37
CA GLU A 111 -3.59 -7.08 -9.39
C GLU A 111 -4.44 -6.53 -8.25
N LEU A 112 -4.12 -6.88 -7.00
CA LEU A 112 -4.63 -6.19 -5.82
C LEU A 112 -3.74 -4.97 -5.57
N VAL A 113 -4.26 -3.79 -5.86
CA VAL A 113 -3.54 -2.52 -5.66
C VAL A 113 -3.75 -2.03 -4.22
N ILE A 114 -2.67 -1.65 -3.56
CA ILE A 114 -2.65 -1.06 -2.22
C ILE A 114 -1.90 0.26 -2.32
N GLY A 115 -2.50 1.36 -1.91
CA GLY A 115 -1.78 2.62 -1.80
C GLY A 115 -0.95 2.71 -0.53
N LEU A 116 0.13 3.47 -0.58
CA LEU A 116 0.92 3.84 0.58
C LEU A 116 1.29 5.32 0.49
N CYS A 117 0.98 6.11 1.52
CA CYS A 117 1.33 7.52 1.54
C CYS A 117 1.57 8.03 2.97
N ASP A 118 2.11 9.24 3.08
CA ASP A 118 2.05 10.01 4.32
C ASP A 118 0.71 10.76 4.44
N ASN A 119 0.39 11.22 5.64
CA ASN A 119 -0.82 11.98 5.97
C ASN A 119 -0.91 13.38 5.34
N ARG A 120 0.09 13.78 4.55
CA ARG A 120 0.11 15.06 3.84
C ARG A 120 -0.32 14.91 2.37
N GLN A 121 -0.39 13.67 1.87
CA GLN A 121 -0.81 13.42 0.49
C GLN A 121 -2.34 13.48 0.37
N PRO A 122 -2.89 14.19 -0.63
CA PRO A 122 -4.30 14.10 -0.94
C PRO A 122 -4.62 12.72 -1.52
N LEU A 123 -5.72 12.11 -1.06
CA LEU A 123 -6.20 10.84 -1.58
C LEU A 123 -7.25 11.05 -2.67
N PRO A 124 -7.24 10.21 -3.73
CA PRO A 124 -8.31 10.26 -4.71
C PRO A 124 -9.63 9.75 -4.11
N PRO A 125 -10.79 10.14 -4.66
CA PRO A 125 -12.10 9.81 -4.09
C PRO A 125 -12.46 8.31 -4.11
N TRP A 126 -11.74 7.50 -4.91
CA TRP A 126 -11.91 6.04 -4.97
C TRP A 126 -11.00 5.28 -3.99
N ALA A 127 -10.21 6.00 -3.19
CA ALA A 127 -9.32 5.41 -2.18
C ALA A 127 -9.98 5.40 -0.81
N THR A 128 -9.73 4.33 -0.05
CA THR A 128 -10.13 4.23 1.36
C THR A 128 -8.90 4.27 2.24
N ALA A 129 -8.80 5.31 3.07
CA ALA A 129 -7.69 5.49 3.99
C ALA A 129 -7.72 4.48 5.14
N ILE A 130 -6.56 3.91 5.46
CA ILE A 130 -6.30 3.11 6.66
C ILE A 130 -5.13 3.76 7.40
N SER A 131 -5.43 4.48 8.48
CA SER A 131 -4.41 5.18 9.28
C SER A 131 -3.56 4.19 10.08
N LEU A 132 -2.24 4.22 9.86
CA LEU A 132 -1.26 3.44 10.59
C LEU A 132 -0.52 4.33 11.59
N GLY A 133 -1.12 4.58 12.75
CA GLY A 133 -0.49 5.40 13.80
C GLY A 133 -1.47 6.06 14.75
N ASP A 134 -2.70 6.30 14.29
CA ASP A 134 -3.77 6.79 15.14
C ASP A 134 -4.53 5.60 15.72
N ASN A 135 -4.48 5.46 17.04
CA ASN A 135 -5.23 4.45 17.78
C ASN A 135 -6.73 4.80 17.89
N SER A 136 -7.30 5.50 16.89
CA SER A 136 -8.72 5.75 16.78
C SER A 136 -9.35 4.65 15.95
N ILE A 137 -9.75 3.58 16.64
CA ILE A 137 -10.89 2.77 16.24
C ILE A 137 -12.02 3.78 15.97
N PRO A 138 -12.63 3.85 14.77
CA PRO A 138 -13.95 4.45 14.69
C PRO A 138 -14.84 3.58 15.57
N SER A 139 -15.14 4.07 16.77
CA SER A 139 -16.23 3.51 17.57
C SER A 139 -17.45 3.50 16.66
N ALA A 140 -17.89 2.30 16.31
CA ALA A 140 -19.21 2.09 15.75
C ALA A 140 -20.19 2.40 16.89
N ASP A 141 -20.49 3.68 17.08
CA ASP A 141 -21.61 4.17 17.89
C ASP A 141 -22.36 5.20 17.06
N GLN A 142 -23.29 4.70 16.25
CA GLN A 142 -24.74 4.98 16.34
C GLN A 142 -25.48 4.40 15.13
#